data_AF-A0A931XF64-F1
#
_entry.id   AF-A0A931XF64-F1
#
_cell.length_a   1.000
_cell.length_b   1.000
_cell.length_c   1.000
_cell.angle_alpha   90.00
_cell.angle_beta   90.00
_cell.angle_gamma   90.00
#
_symmetry.space_group_name_H-M   'P 1'
#
loop_
_entity.id
_entity.type
_entity.pdbx_description
1 polymer ?
#
loop_
_entity_poly.entity_id
_entity_poly.type
_entity_poly.pdbx_seq_one_letter_code
_entity_poly.pdbx_strand_id
1 'polypeptide(L)'
;MLVENFKNTATLYHQFEIWQIADLKEFFQGNGILQIIFEKEYKMKITELDSKRNDIPETDLGLMASVLDMVSDKYFYPFSFGDPAHLELVEMQTLGIMNFGTDISKIDPNKYFVVIMDKID
;
A
#
# COMPACT_ATOMS: atom_id res chain seq x y z
N MET A 1 -5.34 -8.07 0.20
CA MET A 1 -6.17 -7.79 1.40
C MET A 1 -5.49 -6.74 2.25
N LEU A 2 -6.22 -5.73 2.69
CA LEU A 2 -5.68 -4.71 3.59
C LEU A 2 -5.63 -5.21 5.04
N VAL A 3 -4.57 -4.84 5.75
CA VAL A 3 -4.45 -5.11 7.18
C VAL A 3 -5.05 -3.95 7.97
N GLU A 4 -5.93 -4.30 8.91
CA GLU A 4 -6.44 -3.36 9.90
C GLU A 4 -5.74 -3.60 11.25
N ASN A 5 -5.56 -2.52 12.02
CA ASN A 5 -5.03 -2.58 13.38
C ASN A 5 -3.66 -3.27 13.46
N PHE A 6 -2.76 -2.90 12.54
CA PHE A 6 -1.50 -3.60 12.30
C PHE A 6 -0.64 -3.73 13.56
N LYS A 7 -0.59 -2.70 14.42
CA LYS A 7 0.13 -2.77 15.70
C LYS A 7 -0.25 -3.95 16.57
N ASN A 8 -1.52 -4.37 16.54
CA ASN A 8 -2.03 -5.48 17.34
C ASN A 8 -2.00 -6.82 16.60
N THR A 9 -1.86 -6.82 15.28
CA THR A 9 -1.94 -8.01 14.43
C THR A 9 -0.62 -8.37 13.74
N ALA A 10 0.44 -7.55 13.89
CA ALA A 10 1.72 -7.75 13.22
C ALA A 10 2.34 -9.14 13.43
N THR A 11 2.13 -9.76 14.59
CA THR A 11 2.63 -11.11 14.90
C THR A 11 1.95 -12.23 14.13
N LEU A 12 0.84 -11.94 13.43
CA LEU A 12 0.14 -12.88 12.55
C LEU A 12 0.78 -12.95 11.15
N TYR A 13 1.80 -12.13 10.89
CA TYR A 13 2.40 -11.98 9.58
C TYR A 13 3.90 -12.22 9.59
N HIS A 14 4.45 -12.54 8.42
CA HIS A 14 5.87 -12.74 8.18
C HIS A 14 6.26 -12.25 6.77
N GLN A 15 7.55 -12.32 6.44
CA GLN A 15 8.10 -11.86 5.15
C GLN A 15 7.72 -10.40 4.83
N PHE A 16 8.03 -9.49 5.76
CA PHE A 16 7.76 -8.07 5.59
C PHE A 16 8.68 -7.45 4.53
N GLU A 17 8.09 -6.88 3.50
CA GLU A 17 8.76 -6.12 2.45
C GLU A 17 8.16 -4.70 2.37
N ILE A 18 9.00 -3.69 2.14
CA ILE A 18 8.54 -2.32 1.88
C ILE A 18 8.66 -2.04 0.39
N TRP A 19 7.54 -1.82 -0.27
CA TRP A 19 7.49 -1.36 -1.65
C TRP A 19 7.28 0.16 -1.68
N GLN A 20 8.22 0.89 -2.27
CA GLN A 20 8.13 2.32 -2.54
C GLN A 20 7.55 2.56 -3.94
N ILE A 21 6.62 3.51 -4.04
CA ILE A 21 5.87 3.84 -5.25
C ILE A 21 5.90 5.36 -5.46
N ALA A 22 6.33 5.81 -6.64
CA ALA A 22 6.38 7.24 -6.98
C ALA A 22 5.01 7.86 -7.20
N ASP A 23 4.14 7.16 -7.91
CA ASP A 23 2.84 7.64 -8.34
C ASP A 23 1.95 6.47 -8.78
N LEU A 24 0.71 6.78 -9.17
CA LEU A 24 -0.23 5.76 -9.68
C LEU A 24 0.31 5.03 -10.91
N LYS A 25 1.09 5.68 -11.76
CA LYS A 25 1.64 5.03 -12.96
C LYS A 25 2.64 3.96 -12.58
N GLU A 26 3.58 4.24 -11.67
CA GLU A 26 4.52 3.24 -11.17
C GLU A 26 3.79 2.09 -10.47
N PHE A 27 2.76 2.39 -9.69
CA PHE A 27 1.94 1.37 -9.03
C PHE A 27 1.37 0.34 -10.02
N PHE A 28 0.73 0.81 -11.10
CA PHE A 28 0.14 -0.10 -12.09
C PHE A 28 1.17 -0.76 -13.01
N GLN A 29 2.36 -0.18 -13.16
CA GLN A 29 3.47 -0.79 -13.90
C GLN A 29 4.21 -1.88 -13.09
N GLY A 30 4.22 -1.77 -11.76
CA GLY A 30 4.91 -2.70 -10.88
C GLY A 30 4.40 -4.13 -10.97
N ASN A 31 3.11 -4.33 -11.28
CA ASN A 31 2.53 -5.65 -11.51
C ASN A 31 1.32 -5.58 -12.44
N GLY A 32 1.38 -6.29 -13.57
CA GLY A 32 0.32 -6.30 -14.57
C GLY A 32 -1.06 -6.77 -14.05
N ILE A 33 -1.10 -7.50 -12.94
CA ILE A 33 -2.38 -7.89 -12.33
C ILE A 33 -3.13 -6.69 -11.74
N LEU A 34 -2.43 -5.67 -11.23
CA LEU A 34 -3.04 -4.50 -10.62
C LEU A 34 -3.79 -3.68 -11.67
N GLN A 35 -3.23 -3.58 -12.87
CA GLN A 35 -3.91 -2.97 -14.01
C GLN A 35 -5.20 -3.74 -14.34
N ILE A 36 -5.14 -5.07 -14.44
CA ILE A 36 -6.31 -5.90 -14.76
C ILE A 36 -7.43 -5.73 -13.73
N ILE A 37 -7.06 -5.70 -12.44
CA ILE A 37 -8.00 -5.48 -11.34
C ILE A 37 -8.66 -4.10 -11.48
N PHE A 38 -7.85 -3.04 -11.65
CA PHE A 38 -8.35 -1.68 -11.82
C PHE A 38 -9.32 -1.57 -12.99
N GLU A 39 -8.93 -2.05 -14.18
CA GLU A 39 -9.75 -1.91 -15.38
C GLU A 39 -11.07 -2.70 -15.26
N LYS A 40 -11.04 -3.83 -14.56
CA LYS A 40 -12.23 -4.63 -14.27
C LYS A 40 -13.16 -3.93 -13.29
N GLU A 41 -12.64 -3.34 -12.23
CA GLU A 41 -13.46 -2.73 -11.17
C GLU A 41 -14.03 -1.39 -11.63
N TYR A 42 -13.16 -0.50 -12.09
CA TYR A 42 -13.52 0.88 -12.45
C TYR A 42 -14.11 0.99 -13.87
N LYS A 43 -14.22 -0.13 -14.60
CA LYS A 43 -14.80 -0.21 -15.97
C LYS A 43 -14.18 0.79 -16.96
N MET A 44 -12.89 1.08 -16.79
CA MET A 44 -12.15 2.04 -17.61
C MET A 44 -10.72 1.54 -17.84
N LYS A 45 -10.07 1.95 -18.93
CA LYS A 45 -8.68 1.59 -19.16
C LYS A 45 -7.75 2.41 -18.29
N ILE A 46 -6.60 1.85 -17.92
CA ILE A 46 -5.60 2.61 -17.14
C ILE A 46 -5.10 3.84 -17.89
N THR A 47 -5.04 3.77 -19.22
CA THR A 47 -4.65 4.89 -20.08
C THR A 47 -5.61 6.07 -20.02
N GLU A 48 -6.83 5.86 -19.51
CA GLU A 48 -7.84 6.90 -19.33
C GLU A 48 -7.80 7.53 -17.93
N LEU A 49 -7.03 6.95 -16.99
CA LEU A 49 -6.99 7.35 -15.59
C LEU A 49 -6.67 8.83 -15.43
N ASP A 50 -5.60 9.33 -16.06
CA ASP A 50 -5.21 10.73 -15.96
C ASP A 50 -6.31 11.68 -16.46
N SER A 51 -7.01 11.29 -17.54
CA SER A 51 -8.08 12.11 -18.13
C SER A 51 -9.39 12.09 -17.34
N LYS A 52 -9.61 11.04 -16.55
CA LYS A 52 -10.84 10.82 -15.76
C LYS A 52 -10.55 10.80 -14.26
N ARG A 53 -9.39 11.30 -13.83
CA ARG A 53 -8.96 11.24 -12.42
C ARG A 53 -9.97 11.90 -11.49
N ASN A 54 -10.61 12.98 -11.96
CA ASN A 54 -11.64 13.71 -11.23
C ASN A 54 -12.95 12.93 -11.06
N ASP A 55 -13.18 11.88 -11.85
CA ASP A 55 -14.36 11.01 -11.74
C ASP A 55 -14.18 9.95 -10.64
N ILE A 56 -12.95 9.76 -10.15
CA ILE A 56 -12.59 8.81 -9.10
C ILE A 56 -12.53 9.58 -7.76
N PRO A 57 -13.47 9.32 -6.82
CA PRO A 57 -13.56 10.07 -5.56
C PRO A 57 -12.42 9.78 -4.58
N GLU A 58 -11.74 8.64 -4.71
CA GLU A 58 -10.63 8.26 -3.85
C GLU A 58 -9.40 9.15 -4.06
N THR A 59 -8.56 9.28 -3.04
CA THR A 59 -7.19 9.79 -3.19
C THR A 59 -6.32 8.77 -3.90
N ASP A 60 -5.12 9.14 -4.35
CA ASP A 60 -4.22 8.19 -5.02
C ASP A 60 -3.86 7.01 -4.12
N LEU A 61 -3.55 7.27 -2.84
CA LEU A 61 -3.34 6.22 -1.84
C LEU A 61 -4.59 5.37 -1.62
N GLY A 62 -5.77 6.00 -1.58
CA GLY A 62 -7.04 5.29 -1.45
C GLY A 62 -7.32 4.36 -2.64
N LEU A 63 -7.06 4.82 -3.86
CA LEU A 63 -7.19 4.02 -5.08
C LEU A 63 -6.22 2.83 -5.07
N MET A 64 -4.96 3.06 -4.67
CA MET A 64 -3.98 1.97 -4.51
C MET A 64 -4.48 0.95 -3.48
N ALA A 65 -4.99 1.41 -2.33
CA ALA A 65 -5.53 0.55 -1.28
C ALA A 65 -6.71 -0.29 -1.79
N SER A 66 -7.68 0.32 -2.49
CA SER A 66 -8.83 -0.38 -3.08
C SER A 66 -8.40 -1.49 -4.04
N VAL A 67 -7.40 -1.23 -4.89
CA VAL A 67 -6.88 -2.24 -5.83
C VAL A 67 -6.11 -3.35 -5.10
N LEU A 68 -5.29 -3.02 -4.12
CA LEU A 68 -4.54 -3.99 -3.31
C LEU A 68 -5.45 -4.88 -2.46
N ASP A 69 -6.60 -4.37 -2.01
CA ASP A 69 -7.54 -5.16 -1.23
C ASP A 69 -8.09 -6.35 -2.01
N MET A 70 -8.27 -6.17 -3.33
CA MET A 70 -8.74 -7.20 -4.26
C MET A 70 -7.69 -8.26 -4.60
N VAL A 71 -6.42 -8.05 -4.22
CA VAL A 71 -5.38 -9.07 -4.35
C VAL A 71 -5.50 -10.05 -3.18
N SER A 72 -5.79 -11.31 -3.47
CA SER A 72 -6.07 -12.33 -2.43
C SER A 72 -4.83 -13.05 -1.89
N ASP A 73 -3.69 -12.94 -2.56
CA ASP A 73 -2.49 -13.74 -2.26
C ASP A 73 -1.62 -13.16 -1.15
N LYS A 74 -1.73 -11.84 -0.90
CA LYS A 74 -0.88 -11.11 0.03
C LYS A 74 -1.70 -10.17 0.90
N TYR A 75 -1.09 -9.80 2.02
CA TYR A 75 -1.59 -8.78 2.91
C TYR A 75 -0.79 -7.49 2.72
N PHE A 76 -1.49 -6.36 2.76
CA PHE A 76 -0.94 -5.06 2.44
C PHE A 76 -1.26 -4.04 3.52
N TYR A 77 -0.30 -3.18 3.81
CA TYR A 77 -0.50 -2.01 4.66
C TYR A 77 0.02 -0.77 3.92
N PRO A 78 -0.84 -0.10 3.12
CA PRO A 78 -0.49 1.10 2.37
C PRO A 78 -0.42 2.32 3.29
N PHE A 79 0.59 3.16 3.09
CA PHE A 79 0.80 4.38 3.87
C PHE A 79 1.57 5.45 3.08
N SER A 80 1.54 6.66 3.59
CA SER A 80 2.23 7.85 3.10
C SER A 80 2.80 8.62 4.29
N PHE A 81 3.83 9.44 4.04
CA PHE A 81 4.49 10.16 5.12
C PHE A 81 3.52 11.03 5.94
N GLY A 82 3.55 10.86 7.25
CA GLY A 82 2.78 11.63 8.22
C GLY A 82 1.32 11.18 8.40
N ASP A 83 0.86 10.20 7.64
CA ASP A 83 -0.49 9.65 7.85
C ASP A 83 -0.56 8.74 9.10
N PRO A 84 -1.76 8.40 9.58
CA PRO A 84 -1.89 7.58 10.79
C PRO A 84 -1.19 6.22 10.71
N ALA A 85 -1.17 5.59 9.54
CA ALA A 85 -0.51 4.30 9.32
C ALA A 85 1.01 4.45 9.42
N HIS A 86 1.58 5.50 8.82
CA HIS A 86 2.99 5.85 8.95
C HIS A 86 3.41 6.06 10.39
N LEU A 87 2.65 6.86 11.15
CA LEU A 87 2.95 7.15 12.55
C LEU A 87 2.91 5.88 13.41
N GLU A 88 1.97 4.97 13.14
CA GLU A 88 1.92 3.66 13.80
C GLU A 88 3.18 2.83 13.51
N LEU A 89 3.61 2.74 12.25
CA LEU A 89 4.82 2.01 11.87
C LEU A 89 6.09 2.60 12.51
N VAL A 90 6.20 3.93 12.58
CA VAL A 90 7.30 4.62 13.26
C VAL A 90 7.32 4.28 14.75
N GLU A 91 6.16 4.29 15.41
CA GLU A 91 6.05 3.90 16.81
C GLU A 91 6.51 2.45 17.03
N MET A 92 6.01 1.53 16.20
CA MET A 92 6.38 0.11 16.29
C MET A 92 7.88 -0.12 16.09
N GLN A 93 8.50 0.58 15.14
CA GLN A 93 9.94 0.49 14.92
C GLN A 93 10.73 1.09 16.09
N THR A 94 10.29 2.24 16.62
CA THR A 94 10.94 2.92 17.74
C THR A 94 10.89 2.09 19.02
N LEU A 95 9.79 1.38 19.26
CA LEU A 95 9.62 0.47 20.40
C LEU A 95 10.33 -0.88 20.21
N GLY A 96 10.94 -1.13 19.06
CA GLY A 96 11.62 -2.38 18.75
C GLY A 96 10.67 -3.57 18.52
N ILE A 97 9.39 -3.31 18.27
CA ILE A 97 8.37 -4.33 17.99
C ILE A 97 8.62 -4.93 16.59
N MET A 98 9.02 -4.08 15.64
CA MET A 98 9.24 -4.45 14.24
C MET A 98 10.52 -3.84 13.70
N ASN A 99 11.19 -4.57 12.80
CA ASN A 99 12.27 -4.04 11.98
C ASN A 99 11.89 -4.25 10.50
N PHE A 100 11.63 -3.15 9.81
CA PHE A 100 11.23 -3.15 8.39
C PHE A 100 12.42 -3.15 7.43
N GLY A 101 13.66 -3.25 7.92
CA GLY A 101 14.88 -3.21 7.11
C GLY A 101 15.24 -1.80 6.59
N THR A 102 14.36 -0.82 6.76
CA THR A 102 14.56 0.59 6.45
C THR A 102 14.05 1.46 7.60
N ASP A 103 14.57 2.68 7.72
CA ASP A 103 14.15 3.66 8.72
C ASP A 103 12.85 4.34 8.25
N ILE A 104 11.70 3.89 8.77
CA ILE A 104 10.39 4.37 8.35
C ILE A 104 10.21 5.86 8.72
N SER A 105 10.95 6.37 9.70
CA SER A 105 10.90 7.79 10.07
C SER A 105 11.53 8.73 9.04
N LYS A 106 12.30 8.19 8.07
CA LYS A 106 13.08 8.95 7.08
C LYS A 106 12.71 8.65 5.63
N ILE A 107 11.52 8.13 5.39
CA ILE A 107 11.01 7.87 4.04
C ILE A 107 10.75 9.18 3.27
N ASP A 108 10.73 9.12 1.94
CA ASP A 108 10.46 10.30 1.10
C ASP A 108 8.99 10.76 1.26
N PRO A 109 8.74 12.01 1.67
CA PRO A 109 7.39 12.51 1.89
C PRO A 109 6.53 12.65 0.63
N ASN A 110 7.13 12.57 -0.56
CA ASN A 110 6.41 12.70 -1.84
C ASN A 110 6.14 11.35 -2.50
N LYS A 111 6.23 10.25 -1.75
CA LYS A 111 6.07 8.88 -2.24
C LYS A 111 4.98 8.15 -1.46
N TYR A 112 4.47 7.10 -2.07
CA TYR A 112 3.59 6.13 -1.44
C TYR A 112 4.38 4.88 -1.08
N PHE A 113 3.94 4.20 -0.03
CA PHE A 113 4.61 3.01 0.47
C PHE A 113 3.57 1.94 0.78
N VAL A 114 3.97 0.68 0.63
CA VAL A 114 3.16 -0.46 0.99
C VAL A 114 4.04 -1.43 1.76
N VAL A 115 3.63 -1.80 2.98
CA VAL A 115 4.16 -3.00 3.62
C VAL A 115 3.45 -4.19 2.99
N ILE A 116 4.21 -5.07 2.35
CA ILE A 116 3.73 -6.35 1.80
C ILE A 116 4.11 -7.44 2.79
N MET A 117 3.18 -8.35 3.07
CA MET A 117 3.40 -9.41 4.04
C MET A 117 2.58 -10.67 3.72
N ASP A 118 3.05 -11.79 4.26
CA ASP A 118 2.36 -13.07 4.26
C ASP A 118 1.74 -13.35 5.62
N LYS A 119 0.61 -14.05 5.63
CA LYS A 119 0.01 -14.51 6.88
C LYS A 119 0.64 -15.83 7.30
N ILE A 120 0.94 -15.96 8.59
CA ILE A 120 1.40 -17.20 9.17
C ILE A 120 0.20 -18.17 9.20
N ASP A 121 0.33 -19.31 8.52
CA ASP A 121 -0.63 -20.41 8.57
C ASP A 121 -0.61 -21.17 9.90
#